data_AF-A0A1J4KU00-F1
#
_entry.id   AF-A0A1J4KU00-F1
#
_cell.length_a   1.000
_cell.length_b   1.000
_cell.length_c   1.000
_cell.angle_alpha   90.00
_cell.angle_beta   90.00
_cell.angle_gamma   90.00
#
_symmetry.space_group_name_H-M   'P 1'
#
loop_
_entity.id
_entity.type
_entity.pdbx_description
1 polymer ?
#
loop_
_entity_poly.entity_id
_entity_poly.type
_entity_poly.pdbx_seq_one_letter_code
_entity_poly.pdbx_strand_id
1 'polypeptide(L)'
;MNEHFRLRERSPFLDKQNISSSLHLLHEADLNNDEGITEFMNSIFDLQLAHSDLIDEINIFLEFVKNGRVQIQFISMKFYEGIIDLFSQRSTTKCIKTSILNIVMKLFEICPDLIDIFADKFFFRDVFNEMNSRNSCSLKKCLEVINNFLLKSFSAYIFFNTHKLLETVLNNIITIDNSYFASLENPNRNNNNDSHQNVKNSKNEEEEEEDIYADDDYGIDGDDDDDSCRLIDVLYASFHACIESPFALLTAELASFSVNFCLDRILKYVNCQCLDRINLEIFIILGELIIFLEPVEFNEKILATNLLVSIMTLIDVNNIEKSACVLLLLCNATYKSDLACLQLINSHGNPIKILSDCMTNITFNEKCSKSVLKIINNIITYCLYNRDLHGFIEECIGIISFKSMISFILKNGCSKLKEEIFLLISQLLFYSTSENMLKFVSEIMIYDELIPMIEMGDCDGAKGALIISKKLIELIDNSPESFHQYEPLADFFDVILSEEMCDSLNTFLSHTITQEELNECAQNILNWIHKKMGNEGN
;
A
#
# COMPACT_ATOMS: atom_id res chain seq x y z
N MET A 1 -34.54 -1.75 -80.72
CA MET A 1 -35.16 -1.21 -79.50
C MET A 1 -34.65 -2.04 -78.34
N ASN A 2 -33.50 -1.62 -77.81
CA ASN A 2 -32.84 -2.09 -76.61
C ASN A 2 -32.64 -0.84 -75.76
N GLU A 3 -32.90 -0.89 -74.46
CA GLU A 3 -31.97 -0.35 -73.45
C GLU A 3 -32.38 -0.70 -72.02
N HIS A 4 -31.34 -0.98 -71.25
CA HIS A 4 -31.26 -1.27 -69.83
C HIS A 4 -31.85 -0.16 -68.94
N PHE A 5 -32.23 -0.48 -67.68
CA PHE A 5 -31.70 0.26 -66.53
C PHE A 5 -31.78 -0.56 -65.22
N ARG A 6 -30.66 -0.55 -64.49
CA ARG A 6 -30.41 -1.17 -63.18
C ARG A 6 -31.10 -0.37 -62.07
N LEU A 7 -31.54 -1.04 -61.01
CA LEU A 7 -31.66 -0.43 -59.67
C LEU A 7 -30.81 -1.24 -58.69
N ARG A 8 -29.73 -0.59 -58.24
CA ARG A 8 -28.83 -1.03 -57.16
C ARG A 8 -29.47 -0.72 -55.81
N GLU A 9 -29.18 -1.60 -54.87
CA GLU A 9 -29.31 -1.46 -53.42
C GLU A 9 -28.80 -0.09 -52.93
N ARG A 10 -29.59 0.56 -52.07
CA ARG A 10 -29.15 1.65 -51.19
C ARG A 10 -29.35 1.20 -49.75
N SER A 11 -28.27 1.31 -48.99
CA SER A 11 -28.18 1.08 -47.55
C SER A 11 -29.14 2.00 -46.77
N PRO A 12 -29.63 1.59 -45.59
CA PRO A 12 -30.24 2.52 -44.67
C PRO A 12 -29.12 3.19 -43.87
N PHE A 13 -28.80 4.44 -44.24
CA PHE A 13 -28.21 5.39 -43.29
C PHE A 13 -29.32 5.80 -42.32
N LEU A 14 -29.13 5.51 -41.03
CA LEU A 14 -29.98 6.02 -39.94
C LEU A 14 -29.76 7.52 -39.78
N ASP A 15 -30.87 8.27 -39.78
CA ASP A 15 -30.91 9.72 -39.60
C ASP A 15 -30.53 10.13 -38.16
N LYS A 16 -29.58 11.06 -38.04
CA LYS A 16 -29.13 11.70 -36.78
C LYS A 16 -30.25 12.46 -36.01
N GLN A 17 -31.47 12.53 -36.54
CA GLN A 17 -32.58 13.27 -35.91
C GLN A 17 -33.26 12.52 -34.75
N ASN A 18 -33.13 11.18 -34.66
CA ASN A 18 -33.69 10.41 -33.52
C ASN A 18 -32.84 10.46 -32.24
N ILE A 19 -31.58 10.92 -32.32
CA ILE A 19 -30.68 11.00 -31.15
C ILE A 19 -30.99 12.25 -30.31
N SER A 20 -31.51 13.30 -30.95
CA SER A 20 -31.98 14.52 -30.28
C SER A 20 -33.20 14.29 -29.39
N SER A 21 -34.00 13.25 -29.63
CA SER A 21 -35.21 12.96 -28.86
C SER A 21 -34.94 12.25 -27.52
N SER A 22 -33.97 11.35 -27.43
CA SER A 22 -33.61 10.66 -26.18
C SER A 22 -32.99 11.62 -25.15
N LEU A 23 -32.18 12.58 -25.62
CA LEU A 23 -31.61 13.66 -24.80
C LEU A 23 -32.67 14.67 -24.32
N HIS A 24 -33.72 14.91 -25.11
CA HIS A 24 -34.84 15.77 -24.72
C HIS A 24 -35.70 15.09 -23.64
N LEU A 25 -35.90 13.76 -23.75
CA LEU A 25 -36.55 12.94 -22.73
C LEU A 25 -35.79 12.94 -21.40
N LEU A 26 -34.46 13.00 -21.40
CA LEU A 26 -33.64 13.11 -20.17
C LEU A 26 -33.73 14.47 -19.48
N HIS A 27 -33.94 15.54 -20.25
CA HIS A 27 -34.09 16.90 -19.72
C HIS A 27 -35.52 17.20 -19.24
N GLU A 28 -36.52 16.47 -19.75
CA GLU A 28 -37.94 16.61 -19.41
C GLU A 28 -38.47 15.51 -18.48
N ALA A 29 -37.81 14.35 -18.39
CA ALA A 29 -38.16 13.31 -17.44
C ALA A 29 -37.85 13.82 -16.03
N ASP A 30 -38.86 13.75 -15.17
CA ASP A 30 -38.67 13.91 -13.73
C ASP A 30 -37.80 12.73 -13.25
N LEU A 31 -36.47 12.91 -13.25
CA LEU A 31 -35.48 11.89 -12.84
C LEU A 31 -35.59 11.50 -11.36
N ASN A 32 -36.58 12.05 -10.65
CA ASN A 32 -36.99 11.63 -9.31
C ASN A 32 -38.16 10.63 -9.32
N ASN A 33 -38.66 10.20 -10.49
CA ASN A 33 -39.74 9.24 -10.64
C ASN A 33 -39.29 8.00 -11.42
N ASP A 34 -39.56 6.81 -10.86
CA ASP A 34 -39.21 5.48 -11.40
C ASP A 34 -39.64 5.32 -12.87
N GLU A 35 -40.76 5.94 -13.27
CA GLU A 35 -41.34 5.82 -14.61
C GLU A 35 -40.48 6.52 -15.67
N GLY A 36 -39.91 7.69 -15.37
CA GLY A 36 -39.06 8.45 -16.29
C GLY A 36 -37.67 7.83 -16.49
N ILE A 37 -37.09 7.28 -15.41
CA ILE A 37 -35.86 6.48 -15.50
C ILE A 37 -36.15 5.21 -16.32
N THR A 38 -37.26 4.52 -16.07
CA THR A 38 -37.61 3.29 -16.79
C THR A 38 -37.87 3.53 -18.28
N GLU A 39 -38.51 4.64 -18.65
CA GLU A 39 -38.78 5.00 -20.05
C GLU A 39 -37.49 5.38 -20.80
N PHE A 40 -36.59 6.15 -20.17
CA PHE A 40 -35.25 6.40 -20.69
C PHE A 40 -34.46 5.10 -20.87
N MET A 41 -34.50 4.19 -19.89
CA MET A 41 -33.80 2.91 -19.96
C MET A 41 -34.35 1.97 -21.03
N ASN A 42 -35.68 1.86 -21.16
CA ASN A 42 -36.28 1.10 -22.25
C ASN A 42 -35.91 1.71 -23.61
N SER A 43 -35.81 3.05 -23.70
CA SER A 43 -35.34 3.69 -24.93
C SER A 43 -33.91 3.29 -25.29
N ILE A 44 -32.97 3.24 -24.34
CA ILE A 44 -31.59 2.77 -24.55
C ILE A 44 -31.55 1.34 -25.07
N PHE A 45 -32.39 0.43 -24.56
CA PHE A 45 -32.35 -1.00 -24.94
C PHE A 45 -33.20 -1.36 -26.16
N ASP A 46 -34.32 -0.67 -26.40
CA ASP A 46 -35.16 -0.86 -27.59
C ASP A 46 -34.53 -0.24 -28.84
N LEU A 47 -33.67 0.75 -28.63
CA LEU A 47 -32.85 1.33 -29.66
C LEU A 47 -31.74 0.36 -30.03
N GLN A 48 -31.90 -0.33 -31.17
CA GLN A 48 -30.81 -0.90 -31.96
C GLN A 48 -29.91 0.23 -32.52
N LEU A 49 -29.47 1.15 -31.66
CA LEU A 49 -28.63 2.28 -32.00
C LEU A 49 -27.29 1.77 -32.53
N ALA A 50 -26.72 2.57 -33.44
CA ALA A 50 -25.34 2.38 -33.82
C ALA A 50 -24.46 2.44 -32.56
N HIS A 51 -23.45 1.58 -32.49
CA HIS A 51 -22.66 1.31 -31.30
C HIS A 51 -22.04 2.56 -30.60
N SER A 52 -21.87 3.67 -31.33
CA SER A 52 -21.40 4.95 -30.77
C SER A 52 -22.43 5.62 -29.87
N ASP A 53 -23.70 5.56 -30.25
CA ASP A 53 -24.75 6.39 -29.64
C ASP A 53 -25.18 5.80 -28.29
N LEU A 54 -25.13 4.48 -28.15
CA LEU A 54 -25.34 3.77 -26.89
C LEU A 54 -24.28 4.15 -25.83
N ILE A 55 -23.02 4.32 -26.25
CA ILE A 55 -21.92 4.67 -25.34
C ILE A 55 -22.10 6.09 -24.81
N ASP A 56 -22.50 7.03 -25.66
CA ASP A 56 -22.76 8.42 -25.28
C ASP A 56 -23.94 8.54 -24.32
N GLU A 57 -25.05 7.84 -24.59
CA GLU A 57 -26.21 7.81 -23.71
C GLU A 57 -25.89 7.24 -22.32
N ILE A 58 -25.07 6.18 -22.25
CA ILE A 58 -24.66 5.61 -20.96
C ILE A 58 -23.68 6.54 -20.22
N ASN A 59 -22.75 7.20 -20.91
CA ASN A 59 -21.84 8.16 -20.28
C ASN A 59 -22.58 9.34 -19.67
N ILE A 60 -23.59 9.85 -20.37
CA ILE A 60 -24.48 10.90 -19.87
C ILE A 60 -25.21 10.40 -18.61
N PHE A 61 -25.80 9.20 -18.65
CA PHE A 61 -26.46 8.59 -17.50
C PHE A 61 -25.53 8.49 -16.28
N LEU A 62 -24.29 8.03 -16.46
CA LEU A 62 -23.30 7.94 -15.39
C LEU A 62 -22.94 9.31 -14.80
N GLU A 63 -22.92 10.37 -15.62
CA GLU A 63 -22.71 11.74 -15.14
C GLU A 63 -23.90 12.23 -14.29
N PHE A 64 -25.13 11.88 -14.66
CA PHE A 64 -26.32 12.16 -13.84
C PHE A 64 -26.29 11.41 -12.49
N VAL A 65 -25.91 10.14 -12.50
CA VAL A 65 -25.74 9.33 -11.28
C VAL A 65 -24.64 9.91 -10.38
N LYS A 66 -23.47 10.24 -10.95
CA LYS A 66 -22.34 10.83 -10.21
C LYS A 66 -22.69 12.18 -9.58
N ASN A 67 -23.50 12.98 -10.26
CA ASN A 67 -23.97 14.28 -9.76
C ASN A 67 -25.14 14.17 -8.77
N GLY A 68 -25.51 12.94 -8.34
CA GLY A 68 -26.60 12.69 -7.39
C GLY A 68 -27.99 13.04 -7.93
N ARG A 69 -28.11 13.25 -9.26
CA ARG A 69 -29.38 13.57 -9.93
C ARG A 69 -30.23 12.33 -10.19
N VAL A 70 -29.63 11.15 -10.14
CA VAL A 70 -30.30 9.85 -10.17
C VAL A 70 -29.81 9.08 -8.95
N GLN A 71 -30.73 8.70 -8.06
CA GLN A 71 -30.37 7.81 -6.95
C GLN A 71 -30.34 6.38 -7.48
N ILE A 72 -29.23 5.68 -7.25
CA ILE A 72 -29.00 4.32 -7.78
C ILE A 72 -30.09 3.33 -7.34
N GLN A 73 -30.68 3.54 -6.17
CA GLN A 73 -31.79 2.74 -5.65
C GLN A 73 -33.06 2.77 -6.52
N PHE A 74 -33.20 3.75 -7.42
CA PHE A 74 -34.33 3.87 -8.37
C PHE A 74 -34.01 3.32 -9.76
N ILE A 75 -32.82 2.75 -9.96
CA ILE A 75 -32.48 2.08 -11.21
C ILE A 75 -33.13 0.70 -11.22
N SER A 76 -34.00 0.47 -12.21
CA SER A 76 -34.70 -0.79 -12.38
C SER A 76 -33.74 -1.96 -12.60
N MET A 77 -34.05 -3.13 -12.02
CA MET A 77 -33.30 -4.37 -12.24
C MET A 77 -33.15 -4.74 -13.73
N LYS A 78 -34.12 -4.35 -14.56
CA LYS A 78 -34.05 -4.56 -16.01
C LYS A 78 -32.85 -3.89 -16.67
N PHE A 79 -32.36 -2.78 -16.11
CA PHE A 79 -31.17 -2.12 -16.63
C PHE A 79 -29.92 -2.97 -16.43
N TYR A 80 -29.72 -3.47 -15.21
CA TYR A 80 -28.58 -4.35 -14.91
C TYR A 80 -28.65 -5.64 -15.72
N GLU A 81 -29.84 -6.23 -15.85
CA GLU A 81 -30.07 -7.40 -16.72
C GLU A 81 -29.74 -7.10 -18.18
N GLY A 82 -30.15 -5.94 -18.72
CA GLY A 82 -29.84 -5.54 -20.08
C GLY A 82 -28.34 -5.32 -20.33
N ILE A 83 -27.60 -4.76 -19.35
CA ILE A 83 -26.14 -4.65 -19.42
C ILE A 83 -25.49 -6.04 -19.48
N ILE A 84 -25.92 -6.95 -18.61
CA ILE A 84 -25.39 -8.31 -18.54
C ILE A 84 -25.68 -9.05 -19.84
N ASP A 85 -26.94 -9.05 -20.30
CA ASP A 85 -27.36 -9.70 -21.53
C ASP A 85 -26.59 -9.17 -22.74
N LEU A 86 -26.41 -7.84 -22.84
CA LEU A 86 -25.65 -7.23 -23.91
C LEU A 86 -24.17 -7.65 -23.87
N PHE A 87 -23.55 -7.73 -22.69
CA PHE A 87 -22.17 -8.18 -22.55
C PHE A 87 -22.00 -9.66 -22.93
N SER A 88 -22.93 -10.52 -22.51
CA SER A 88 -22.84 -11.97 -22.69
C SER A 88 -23.19 -12.43 -24.11
N GLN A 89 -23.73 -11.53 -24.95
CA GLN A 89 -23.97 -11.80 -26.36
C GLN A 89 -22.66 -11.95 -27.16
N ARG A 90 -22.55 -13.04 -27.91
CA ARG A 90 -21.41 -13.29 -28.82
C ARG A 90 -21.29 -12.27 -29.94
N SER A 91 -22.40 -11.67 -30.36
CA SER A 91 -22.46 -10.62 -31.39
C SER A 91 -21.94 -9.27 -30.91
N THR A 92 -21.77 -9.08 -29.60
CA THR A 92 -21.34 -7.82 -29.02
C THR A 92 -19.85 -7.60 -29.30
N THR A 93 -19.53 -6.45 -29.88
CA THR A 93 -18.16 -6.12 -30.31
C THR A 93 -17.25 -5.85 -29.10
N LYS A 94 -15.94 -6.00 -29.31
CA LYS A 94 -14.91 -5.68 -28.29
C LYS A 94 -15.05 -4.27 -27.72
N CYS A 95 -15.36 -3.29 -28.56
CA CYS A 95 -15.53 -1.89 -28.15
C CYS A 95 -16.70 -1.72 -27.18
N ILE A 96 -17.84 -2.38 -27.46
CA ILE A 96 -19.02 -2.32 -26.60
C ILE A 96 -18.76 -3.06 -25.29
N LYS A 97 -18.17 -4.26 -25.34
CA LYS A 97 -17.81 -5.02 -24.12
C LYS A 97 -16.87 -4.22 -23.22
N THR A 98 -15.84 -3.60 -23.81
CA THR A 98 -14.91 -2.73 -23.08
C THR A 98 -15.63 -1.54 -22.45
N SER A 99 -16.57 -0.93 -23.17
CA SER A 99 -17.38 0.18 -22.66
C SER A 99 -18.26 -0.28 -21.50
N ILE A 100 -18.92 -1.44 -21.62
CA ILE A 100 -19.72 -2.04 -20.55
C ILE A 100 -18.87 -2.29 -19.31
N LEU A 101 -17.66 -2.85 -19.43
CA LEU A 101 -16.79 -3.04 -18.27
C LEU A 101 -16.42 -1.72 -17.59
N ASN A 102 -16.12 -0.66 -18.37
CA ASN A 102 -15.87 0.67 -17.81
C ASN A 102 -17.10 1.24 -17.08
N ILE A 103 -18.30 1.00 -17.62
CA ILE A 103 -19.56 1.41 -17.01
C ILE A 103 -19.77 0.66 -15.70
N VAL A 104 -19.59 -0.66 -15.70
CA VAL A 104 -19.72 -1.50 -14.51
C VAL A 104 -18.74 -1.08 -13.42
N MET A 105 -17.48 -0.79 -13.77
CA MET A 105 -16.49 -0.25 -12.82
C MET A 105 -16.98 1.03 -12.15
N LYS A 106 -17.44 2.01 -12.95
CA LYS A 106 -17.99 3.26 -12.42
C LYS A 106 -19.22 3.02 -11.53
N LEU A 107 -20.08 2.08 -11.90
CA LEU A 107 -21.24 1.72 -11.07
C LEU A 107 -20.80 1.15 -9.71
N PHE A 108 -19.78 0.29 -9.68
CA PHE A 108 -19.22 -0.27 -8.45
C PHE A 108 -18.52 0.79 -7.58
N GLU A 109 -17.90 1.79 -8.18
CA GLU A 109 -17.33 2.94 -7.47
C GLU A 109 -18.40 3.79 -6.79
N ILE A 110 -19.54 4.03 -7.45
CA ILE A 110 -20.61 4.88 -6.91
C ILE A 110 -21.49 4.12 -5.92
N CYS A 111 -21.80 2.84 -6.20
CA CYS A 111 -22.60 1.99 -5.33
C CYS A 111 -22.00 0.58 -5.25
N PRO A 112 -21.19 0.31 -4.20
CA PRO A 112 -20.59 -1.00 -3.96
C PRO A 112 -21.60 -2.15 -3.88
N ASP A 113 -22.81 -1.90 -3.38
CA ASP A 113 -23.87 -2.91 -3.19
C ASP A 113 -24.37 -3.49 -4.54
N LEU A 114 -24.11 -2.81 -5.67
CA LEU A 114 -24.44 -3.35 -6.99
C LEU A 114 -23.63 -4.60 -7.33
N ILE A 115 -22.48 -4.83 -6.68
CA ILE A 115 -21.67 -6.02 -6.92
C ILE A 115 -22.47 -7.29 -6.63
N ASP A 116 -23.32 -7.28 -5.59
CA ASP A 116 -24.17 -8.42 -5.25
C ASP A 116 -25.22 -8.69 -6.35
N ILE A 117 -25.81 -7.62 -6.92
CA ILE A 117 -26.77 -7.73 -8.03
C ILE A 117 -26.12 -8.39 -9.26
N PHE A 118 -24.93 -7.93 -9.64
CA PHE A 118 -24.21 -8.51 -10.77
C PHE A 118 -23.70 -9.93 -10.47
N ALA A 119 -23.33 -10.21 -9.21
CA ALA A 119 -22.89 -11.53 -8.78
C ALA A 119 -24.02 -12.57 -8.78
N ASP A 120 -25.23 -12.20 -8.35
CA ASP A 120 -26.42 -13.06 -8.38
C ASP A 120 -26.80 -13.51 -9.80
N LYS A 121 -26.43 -12.70 -10.79
CA LYS A 121 -26.61 -12.98 -12.21
C LYS A 121 -25.41 -13.66 -12.86
N PHE A 122 -24.40 -14.04 -12.07
CA PHE A 122 -23.16 -14.68 -12.53
C PHE A 122 -22.36 -13.84 -13.55
N PHE A 123 -22.50 -12.51 -13.55
CA PHE A 123 -21.80 -11.65 -14.51
C PHE A 123 -20.28 -11.85 -14.48
N PHE A 124 -19.71 -12.11 -13.29
CA PHE A 124 -18.29 -12.42 -13.13
C PHE A 124 -17.81 -13.60 -13.99
N ARG A 125 -18.68 -14.58 -14.28
CA ARG A 125 -18.36 -15.73 -15.13
C ARG A 125 -18.22 -15.29 -16.59
N ASP A 126 -19.11 -14.43 -17.04
CA ASP A 126 -19.07 -13.91 -18.40
C ASP A 126 -17.82 -13.04 -18.59
N VAL A 127 -17.49 -12.19 -17.62
CA VAL A 127 -16.25 -11.40 -17.62
C VAL A 127 -15.01 -12.31 -17.68
N PHE A 128 -14.98 -13.39 -16.90
CA PHE A 128 -13.87 -14.36 -16.92
C PHE A 128 -13.75 -15.11 -18.25
N ASN A 129 -14.87 -15.50 -18.85
CA ASN A 129 -14.86 -16.16 -20.16
C ASN A 129 -14.31 -15.21 -21.23
N GLU A 130 -14.74 -13.94 -21.19
CA GLU A 130 -14.28 -12.90 -22.11
C GLU A 130 -12.79 -12.56 -21.92
N MET A 131 -12.29 -12.61 -20.69
CA MET A 131 -10.86 -12.47 -20.38
C MET A 131 -10.02 -13.55 -21.07
N ASN A 132 -10.53 -14.79 -21.14
CA ASN A 132 -9.81 -15.94 -21.67
C ASN A 132 -10.00 -16.15 -23.18
N SER A 133 -11.00 -15.51 -23.80
CA SER A 133 -11.17 -15.55 -25.25
C SER A 133 -10.24 -14.55 -25.93
N ARG A 134 -9.28 -15.07 -26.71
CA ARG A 134 -8.16 -14.34 -27.32
C ARG A 134 -8.51 -13.08 -28.15
N ASN A 135 -9.78 -12.85 -28.52
CA ASN A 135 -10.17 -11.82 -29.50
C ASN A 135 -11.31 -10.87 -29.07
N SER A 136 -11.80 -10.89 -27.83
CA SER A 136 -13.11 -10.27 -27.54
C SER A 136 -13.15 -9.15 -26.51
N CYS A 137 -12.20 -9.05 -25.58
CA CYS A 137 -12.15 -7.94 -24.61
C CYS A 137 -10.72 -7.61 -24.15
N SER A 138 -10.51 -6.43 -23.55
CA SER A 138 -9.22 -6.06 -22.97
C SER A 138 -8.98 -6.81 -21.66
N LEU A 139 -7.88 -7.57 -21.57
CA LEU A 139 -7.46 -8.29 -20.35
C LEU A 139 -7.45 -7.37 -19.14
N LYS A 140 -6.86 -6.18 -19.28
CA LYS A 140 -6.82 -5.14 -18.24
C LYS A 140 -8.21 -4.82 -17.70
N LYS A 141 -9.17 -4.58 -18.58
CA LYS A 141 -10.55 -4.20 -18.20
C LYS A 141 -11.33 -5.33 -17.58
N CYS A 142 -11.11 -6.56 -18.04
CA CYS A 142 -11.70 -7.72 -17.38
C CYS A 142 -11.16 -7.89 -15.96
N LEU A 143 -9.85 -7.75 -15.77
CA LEU A 143 -9.21 -7.89 -14.45
C LEU A 143 -9.67 -6.81 -13.46
N GLU A 144 -9.78 -5.54 -13.87
CA GLU A 144 -10.32 -4.46 -13.03
C GLU A 144 -11.71 -4.81 -12.44
N VAL A 145 -12.60 -5.36 -13.27
CA VAL A 145 -13.94 -5.80 -12.85
C VAL A 145 -13.88 -7.06 -11.99
N ILE A 146 -13.05 -8.04 -12.36
CA ILE A 146 -12.84 -9.28 -11.61
C ILE A 146 -12.34 -9.00 -10.19
N ASN A 147 -11.43 -8.02 -10.01
CA ASN A 147 -10.89 -7.66 -8.69
C ASN A 147 -11.99 -7.18 -7.74
N ASN A 148 -12.95 -6.40 -8.22
CA ASN A 148 -14.10 -6.00 -7.42
C ASN A 148 -14.95 -7.18 -6.96
N PHE A 149 -15.14 -8.19 -7.83
CA PHE A 149 -15.83 -9.41 -7.46
C PHE A 149 -15.04 -10.27 -6.46
N LEU A 150 -13.73 -10.41 -6.64
CA LEU A 150 -12.87 -11.16 -5.72
C LEU A 150 -12.95 -10.64 -4.29
N LEU A 151 -12.98 -9.31 -4.13
CA LEU A 151 -12.97 -8.67 -2.81
C LEU A 151 -14.32 -8.69 -2.10
N LYS A 152 -15.44 -8.84 -2.83
CA LYS A 152 -16.79 -8.58 -2.28
C LYS A 152 -17.79 -9.72 -2.49
N SER A 153 -17.56 -10.66 -3.39
CA SER A 153 -18.47 -11.77 -3.67
C SER A 153 -17.87 -13.14 -3.38
N PHE A 154 -18.45 -13.86 -2.41
CA PHE A 154 -18.03 -15.22 -2.06
C PHE A 154 -18.21 -16.22 -3.21
N SER A 155 -19.32 -16.12 -3.95
CA SER A 155 -19.60 -17.01 -5.09
C SER A 155 -18.61 -16.78 -6.24
N ALA A 156 -18.27 -15.53 -6.52
CA ALA A 156 -17.26 -15.19 -7.51
C ALA A 156 -15.87 -15.67 -7.08
N TYR A 157 -15.50 -15.48 -5.80
CA TYR A 157 -14.24 -15.99 -5.26
C TYR A 157 -14.07 -17.51 -5.46
N ILE A 158 -15.08 -18.31 -5.07
CA ILE A 158 -15.08 -19.77 -5.28
C ILE A 158 -14.90 -20.08 -6.77
N PHE A 159 -15.63 -19.39 -7.64
CA PHE A 159 -15.56 -19.61 -9.07
C PHE A 159 -14.14 -19.35 -9.60
N PHE A 160 -13.55 -18.19 -9.31
CA PHE A 160 -12.22 -17.82 -9.79
C PHE A 160 -11.13 -18.75 -9.27
N ASN A 161 -11.21 -19.18 -8.01
CA ASN A 161 -10.26 -20.12 -7.44
C ASN A 161 -10.36 -21.49 -8.13
N THR A 162 -11.58 -21.99 -8.35
CA THR A 162 -11.82 -23.27 -9.06
C THR A 162 -11.32 -23.22 -10.51
N HIS A 163 -11.36 -22.03 -11.13
CA HIS A 163 -10.89 -21.80 -12.51
C HIS A 163 -9.45 -21.26 -12.58
N LYS A 164 -8.68 -21.38 -11.49
CA LYS A 164 -7.24 -21.07 -11.45
C LYS A 164 -6.88 -19.65 -11.90
N LEU A 165 -7.72 -18.66 -11.59
CA LEU A 165 -7.46 -17.26 -11.94
C LEU A 165 -6.07 -16.80 -11.48
N LEU A 166 -5.69 -17.15 -10.25
CA LEU A 166 -4.38 -16.80 -9.70
C LEU A 166 -3.22 -17.33 -10.57
N GLU A 167 -3.29 -18.59 -11.01
CA GLU A 167 -2.30 -19.19 -11.90
C GLU A 167 -2.23 -18.43 -13.24
N THR A 168 -3.39 -18.04 -13.79
CA THR A 168 -3.46 -17.22 -15.01
C THR A 168 -2.80 -15.86 -14.81
N VAL A 169 -3.10 -15.16 -13.72
CA VAL A 169 -2.52 -13.84 -13.41
C VAL A 169 -1.00 -13.94 -13.29
N LEU A 170 -0.50 -14.89 -12.50
CA LEU A 170 0.93 -15.07 -12.28
C LEU A 170 1.70 -15.43 -13.55
N ASN A 171 1.15 -16.30 -14.41
CA ASN A 171 1.77 -16.65 -15.68
C ASN A 171 1.90 -15.42 -16.60
N ASN A 172 0.90 -14.54 -16.61
CA ASN A 172 0.97 -13.29 -17.36
C ASN A 172 2.04 -12.34 -16.80
N ILE A 173 2.14 -12.19 -15.47
CA ILE A 173 3.20 -11.41 -14.82
C ILE A 173 4.58 -11.95 -15.23
N ILE A 174 4.80 -13.26 -15.10
CA ILE A 174 6.08 -13.90 -15.45
C ILE A 174 6.45 -13.63 -16.90
N THR A 175 5.47 -13.73 -17.81
CA THR A 175 5.68 -13.54 -19.25
C THR A 175 6.09 -12.10 -19.57
N ILE A 176 5.37 -11.12 -19.03
CA ILE A 176 5.65 -9.70 -19.22
C ILE A 176 7.02 -9.34 -18.63
N ASP A 177 7.29 -9.76 -17.40
CA ASP A 177 8.58 -9.51 -16.75
C ASP A 177 9.73 -10.12 -17.57
N ASN A 178 9.60 -11.37 -18.01
CA ASN A 178 10.67 -12.01 -18.78
C ASN A 178 10.95 -11.29 -20.10
N SER A 179 9.92 -10.79 -20.78
CA SER A 179 10.07 -9.91 -21.95
C SER A 179 10.83 -8.62 -21.59
N TYR A 180 10.41 -7.94 -20.52
CA TYR A 180 11.04 -6.72 -20.04
C TYR A 180 12.53 -6.91 -19.72
N PHE A 181 12.88 -7.93 -18.94
CA PHE A 181 14.29 -8.18 -18.57
C PHE A 181 15.14 -8.65 -19.75
N ALA A 182 14.59 -9.41 -20.70
CA ALA A 182 15.30 -9.78 -21.93
C ALA A 182 15.66 -8.55 -22.78
N SER A 183 14.79 -7.53 -22.78
CA SER A 183 15.08 -6.26 -23.48
C SER A 183 16.22 -5.46 -22.83
N LEU A 184 16.35 -5.51 -21.50
CA LEU A 184 17.43 -4.85 -20.76
C LEU A 184 18.79 -5.50 -21.00
N GLU A 185 18.83 -6.82 -21.21
CA GLU A 185 20.07 -7.57 -21.46
C GLU A 185 20.60 -7.42 -22.90
N ASN A 186 19.76 -6.98 -23.86
CA ASN A 186 20.12 -6.81 -25.27
C ASN A 186 19.73 -5.43 -25.86
N PRO A 187 20.28 -4.32 -25.35
CA PRO A 187 19.95 -2.98 -25.84
C PRO A 187 20.37 -2.73 -27.31
N ASN A 188 21.25 -3.57 -27.88
CA ASN A 188 21.78 -3.40 -29.24
C ASN A 188 21.04 -4.19 -30.34
N ARG A 189 19.97 -4.94 -30.02
CA ARG A 189 19.23 -5.70 -31.05
C ARG A 189 18.15 -4.90 -31.78
N ASN A 190 17.66 -3.79 -31.21
CA ASN A 190 16.60 -2.98 -31.84
C ASN A 190 17.08 -1.90 -32.80
N ASN A 191 18.40 -1.72 -33.01
CA ASN A 191 18.93 -0.67 -33.90
C ASN A 191 19.35 -1.14 -35.29
N ASN A 192 19.15 -2.42 -35.67
CA ASN A 192 19.68 -2.95 -36.93
C ASN A 192 18.63 -3.43 -37.97
N ASN A 193 17.33 -3.26 -37.73
CA ASN A 193 16.31 -3.68 -38.72
C ASN A 193 15.70 -2.55 -39.56
N ASP A 194 16.07 -1.28 -39.35
CA ASP A 194 15.75 -0.19 -40.27
C ASP A 194 16.92 0.09 -41.23
N SER A 195 17.18 -0.83 -42.15
CA SER A 195 17.70 -0.44 -43.47
C SER A 195 17.48 -1.55 -44.51
N HIS A 196 16.63 -1.25 -45.49
CA HIS A 196 16.56 -1.99 -46.74
C HIS A 196 17.92 -1.99 -47.46
N GLN A 197 18.44 -3.18 -47.82
CA GLN A 197 18.79 -3.53 -49.22
C GLN A 197 19.32 -4.96 -49.39
N ASN A 198 18.57 -5.75 -50.18
CA ASN A 198 18.98 -6.73 -51.20
C ASN A 198 20.30 -7.53 -51.03
N VAL A 199 20.18 -8.86 -50.88
CA VAL A 199 20.89 -9.83 -51.74
C VAL A 199 20.02 -11.07 -51.97
N LYS A 200 19.89 -11.45 -53.26
CA LYS A 200 19.25 -12.68 -53.76
C LYS A 200 20.14 -13.92 -53.57
N ASN A 201 19.45 -15.06 -53.46
CA ASN A 201 19.84 -16.45 -53.77
C ASN A 201 20.74 -17.21 -52.79
N SER A 202 20.19 -18.25 -52.16
CA SER A 202 20.46 -19.65 -52.56
C SER A 202 19.47 -20.61 -51.91
N LYS A 203 19.17 -21.69 -52.65
CA LYS A 203 18.21 -22.75 -52.37
C LYS A 203 18.72 -23.81 -51.38
N ASN A 204 17.74 -24.48 -50.77
CA ASN A 204 17.72 -25.84 -50.20
C ASN A 204 18.58 -26.11 -48.96
N GLU A 205 17.94 -26.47 -47.85
CA GLU A 205 17.75 -27.88 -47.45
C GLU A 205 16.62 -27.98 -46.43
N GLU A 206 15.86 -29.07 -46.54
CA GLU A 206 14.75 -29.48 -45.68
C GLU A 206 15.33 -30.03 -44.37
N GLU A 207 14.82 -29.60 -43.22
CA GLU A 207 14.77 -30.43 -42.01
C GLU A 207 13.68 -29.90 -41.07
N GLU A 208 12.94 -30.85 -40.50
CA GLU A 208 11.73 -30.70 -39.69
C GLU A 208 12.05 -29.98 -38.36
N GLU A 209 11.43 -28.83 -38.11
CA GLU A 209 11.37 -28.23 -36.78
C GLU A 209 9.94 -27.78 -36.44
N GLU A 210 9.58 -28.07 -35.20
CA GLU A 210 8.27 -27.88 -34.59
C GLU A 210 7.81 -26.41 -34.68
N ASP A 211 6.56 -26.24 -35.13
CA ASP A 211 5.87 -24.96 -35.27
C ASP A 211 5.74 -24.21 -33.91
N ILE A 212 6.76 -23.41 -33.56
CA ILE A 212 6.63 -22.27 -32.66
C ILE A 212 6.24 -21.07 -33.52
N TYR A 213 4.94 -20.87 -33.73
CA TYR A 213 4.44 -19.64 -34.34
C TYR A 213 4.53 -18.49 -33.33
N ALA A 214 5.64 -17.75 -33.41
CA ALA A 214 5.65 -16.33 -33.11
C ALA A 214 5.16 -15.61 -34.37
N ASP A 215 3.99 -14.98 -34.30
CA ASP A 215 3.61 -13.95 -35.26
C ASP A 215 2.81 -12.86 -34.54
N ASP A 216 3.37 -11.66 -34.64
CA ASP A 216 2.89 -10.37 -34.21
C ASP A 216 1.70 -9.92 -35.06
N ASP A 217 0.63 -9.45 -34.42
CA ASP A 217 -0.27 -8.44 -35.00
C ASP A 217 -0.96 -7.66 -33.87
N TYR A 218 -0.18 -6.89 -33.12
CA TYR A 218 -0.70 -5.79 -32.31
C TYR A 218 -0.82 -4.56 -33.20
N GLY A 219 -1.77 -4.58 -34.12
CA GLY A 219 -2.22 -3.38 -34.81
C GLY A 219 -3.17 -2.58 -33.92
N ILE A 220 -2.64 -1.72 -33.05
CA ILE A 220 -3.36 -0.57 -32.49
C ILE A 220 -2.39 0.62 -32.47
N ASP A 221 -2.87 1.76 -32.94
CA ASP A 221 -2.12 2.99 -33.16
C ASP A 221 -1.32 3.46 -31.94
N GLY A 222 0.01 3.47 -32.07
CA GLY A 222 0.97 4.42 -31.49
C GLY A 222 0.72 4.95 -30.07
N ASP A 223 0.80 4.09 -29.06
CA ASP A 223 1.06 4.44 -27.63
C ASP A 223 1.53 3.20 -26.82
N ASP A 224 2.23 2.23 -27.45
CA ASP A 224 2.44 0.86 -26.93
C ASP A 224 3.29 0.73 -25.66
N ASP A 225 4.13 1.72 -25.33
CA ASP A 225 4.94 1.68 -24.10
C ASP A 225 4.11 1.99 -22.83
N ASP A 226 3.01 2.75 -22.94
CA ASP A 226 2.18 3.14 -21.80
C ASP A 226 1.15 2.05 -21.43
N ASP A 227 0.63 1.31 -22.42
CA ASP A 227 -0.39 0.28 -22.19
C ASP A 227 0.17 -1.01 -21.55
N SER A 228 1.43 -1.37 -21.83
CA SER A 228 2.08 -2.52 -21.21
C SER A 228 2.43 -2.29 -19.74
N CYS A 229 2.94 -1.10 -19.40
CA CYS A 229 3.18 -0.67 -18.01
C CYS A 229 1.87 -0.65 -17.20
N ARG A 230 0.77 -0.21 -17.82
CA ARG A 230 -0.53 -0.18 -17.14
C ARG A 230 -1.17 -1.57 -16.98
N LEU A 231 -0.82 -2.55 -17.80
CA LEU A 231 -1.33 -3.93 -17.66
C LEU A 231 -0.62 -4.66 -16.52
N ILE A 232 0.69 -4.49 -16.38
CA ILE A 232 1.44 -5.15 -15.30
C ILE A 232 0.96 -4.69 -13.92
N ASP A 233 0.61 -3.41 -13.78
CA ASP A 233 0.04 -2.87 -12.53
C ASP A 233 -1.29 -3.53 -12.19
N VAL A 234 -2.19 -3.68 -13.17
CA VAL A 234 -3.47 -4.36 -12.96
C VAL A 234 -3.29 -5.85 -12.66
N LEU A 235 -2.30 -6.51 -13.26
CA LEU A 235 -2.00 -7.90 -12.95
C LEU A 235 -1.52 -8.06 -11.51
N TYR A 236 -0.63 -7.19 -11.02
CA TYR A 236 -0.20 -7.21 -9.63
C TYR A 236 -1.34 -6.88 -8.65
N ALA A 237 -2.20 -5.91 -8.97
CA ALA A 237 -3.40 -5.63 -8.19
C ALA A 237 -4.37 -6.84 -8.17
N SER A 238 -4.45 -7.58 -9.28
CA SER A 238 -5.27 -8.80 -9.35
C SER A 238 -4.69 -9.94 -8.54
N PHE A 239 -3.36 -10.05 -8.52
CA PHE A 239 -2.64 -10.97 -7.65
C PHE A 239 -2.89 -10.63 -6.18
N HIS A 240 -2.79 -9.36 -5.80
CA HIS A 240 -3.11 -8.90 -4.45
C HIS A 240 -4.57 -9.21 -4.08
N ALA A 241 -5.54 -8.89 -4.94
CA ALA A 241 -6.96 -9.16 -4.70
C ALA A 241 -7.27 -10.66 -4.52
N CYS A 242 -6.53 -11.56 -5.18
CA CYS A 242 -6.66 -13.00 -4.97
C CYS A 242 -6.22 -13.43 -3.55
N ILE A 243 -5.27 -12.70 -2.95
CA ILE A 243 -4.71 -12.97 -1.63
C ILE A 243 -5.51 -12.26 -0.53
N GLU A 244 -5.84 -10.98 -0.71
CA GLU A 244 -6.47 -10.11 0.29
C GLU A 244 -7.97 -10.37 0.44
N SER A 245 -8.59 -11.12 -0.48
CA SER A 245 -10.02 -11.41 -0.43
C SER A 245 -10.44 -11.87 0.97
N PRO A 246 -11.50 -11.31 1.57
CA PRO A 246 -11.99 -11.73 2.89
C PRO A 246 -12.47 -13.19 2.90
N PHE A 247 -12.65 -13.78 1.71
CA PHE A 247 -13.02 -15.18 1.51
C PHE A 247 -11.81 -16.09 1.29
N ALA A 248 -10.61 -15.53 1.23
CA ALA A 248 -9.41 -16.30 0.98
C ALA A 248 -9.10 -17.25 2.14
N LEU A 249 -9.13 -18.55 1.84
CA LEU A 249 -8.50 -19.56 2.68
C LEU A 249 -7.01 -19.55 2.35
N LEU A 250 -6.29 -18.57 2.90
CA LEU A 250 -4.84 -18.49 2.76
C LEU A 250 -4.20 -19.70 3.43
N THR A 251 -3.85 -20.71 2.63
CA THR A 251 -3.08 -21.87 3.12
C THR A 251 -1.62 -21.48 3.30
N ALA A 252 -0.91 -22.17 4.20
CA ALA A 252 0.53 -21.96 4.38
C ALA A 252 1.31 -22.17 3.07
N GLU A 253 0.89 -23.14 2.24
CA GLU A 253 1.48 -23.39 0.92
C GLU A 253 1.29 -22.20 -0.04
N LEU A 254 0.09 -21.63 -0.10
CA LEU A 254 -0.20 -20.48 -0.95
C LEU A 254 0.52 -19.21 -0.47
N ALA A 255 0.60 -19.01 0.85
CA ALA A 255 1.35 -17.92 1.45
C ALA A 255 2.86 -18.05 1.13
N SER A 256 3.45 -19.24 1.35
CA SER A 256 4.86 -19.50 1.06
C SER A 256 5.16 -19.34 -0.43
N PHE A 257 4.30 -19.86 -1.31
CA PHE A 257 4.43 -19.66 -2.76
C PHE A 257 4.38 -18.18 -3.14
N SER A 258 3.41 -17.42 -2.64
CA SER A 258 3.22 -16.00 -2.96
C SER A 258 4.38 -15.14 -2.48
N VAL A 259 4.89 -15.43 -1.29
CA VAL A 259 6.10 -14.80 -0.75
C VAL A 259 7.31 -15.11 -1.61
N ASN A 260 7.53 -16.38 -1.95
CA ASN A 260 8.64 -16.80 -2.80
C ASN A 260 8.60 -16.12 -4.17
N PHE A 261 7.41 -16.06 -4.79
CA PHE A 261 7.20 -15.36 -6.04
C PHE A 261 7.62 -13.89 -5.95
N CYS A 262 7.12 -13.17 -4.94
CA CYS A 262 7.45 -11.75 -4.75
C CYS A 262 8.95 -11.54 -4.47
N LEU A 263 9.56 -12.36 -3.62
CA LEU A 263 11.00 -12.26 -3.32
C LEU A 263 11.85 -12.48 -4.57
N ASP A 264 11.54 -13.52 -5.36
CA ASP A 264 12.29 -13.81 -6.59
C ASP A 264 12.18 -12.65 -7.60
N ARG A 265 11.04 -11.96 -7.67
CA ARG A 265 10.89 -10.73 -8.45
C ARG A 265 11.77 -9.61 -7.91
N ILE A 266 11.70 -9.28 -6.62
CA ILE A 266 12.54 -8.23 -6.02
C ILE A 266 14.01 -8.51 -6.31
N LEU A 267 14.48 -9.74 -6.12
CA LEU A 267 15.86 -10.12 -6.37
C LEU A 267 16.28 -9.90 -7.83
N LYS A 268 15.38 -10.16 -8.78
CA LYS A 268 15.61 -9.86 -10.19
C LYS A 268 15.83 -8.36 -10.41
N TYR A 269 14.98 -7.51 -9.82
CA TYR A 269 15.15 -6.05 -9.90
C TYR A 269 16.40 -5.52 -9.18
N VAL A 270 16.78 -6.13 -8.03
CA VAL A 270 18.03 -5.82 -7.32
C VAL A 270 19.23 -6.13 -8.21
N ASN A 271 19.28 -7.32 -8.79
CA ASN A 271 20.39 -7.76 -9.65
C ASN A 271 20.53 -6.90 -10.91
N CYS A 272 19.41 -6.40 -11.45
CA CYS A 272 19.40 -5.50 -12.61
C CYS A 272 19.52 -4.01 -12.24
N GLN A 273 19.70 -3.66 -10.96
CA GLN A 273 19.83 -2.27 -10.47
C GLN A 273 18.66 -1.35 -10.89
N CYS A 274 17.44 -1.90 -11.00
CA CYS A 274 16.24 -1.19 -11.43
C CYS A 274 15.10 -1.28 -10.40
N LEU A 275 15.47 -1.34 -9.11
CA LEU A 275 14.56 -1.46 -7.98
C LEU A 275 13.60 -0.25 -7.85
N ASP A 276 13.93 0.87 -8.48
CA ASP A 276 13.05 2.02 -8.62
C ASP A 276 11.76 1.69 -9.40
N ARG A 277 11.81 0.72 -10.32
CA ARG A 277 10.73 0.32 -11.24
C ARG A 277 9.86 -0.84 -10.75
N ILE A 278 10.12 -1.35 -9.56
CA ILE A 278 9.33 -2.45 -9.01
C ILE A 278 7.91 -1.98 -8.70
N ASN A 279 6.91 -2.82 -9.02
CA ASN A 279 5.53 -2.54 -8.70
C ASN A 279 5.31 -2.55 -7.18
N LEU A 280 4.57 -1.55 -6.66
CA LEU A 280 4.38 -1.34 -5.22
C LEU A 280 3.59 -2.46 -4.55
N GLU A 281 2.70 -3.13 -5.27
CA GLU A 281 1.89 -4.25 -4.76
C GLU A 281 2.76 -5.40 -4.28
N ILE A 282 3.95 -5.60 -4.88
CA ILE A 282 4.90 -6.63 -4.42
C ILE A 282 5.28 -6.40 -2.96
N PHE A 283 5.50 -5.13 -2.57
CA PHE A 283 5.84 -4.78 -1.19
C PHE A 283 4.64 -4.91 -0.25
N ILE A 284 3.44 -4.56 -0.71
CA ILE A 284 2.20 -4.69 0.07
C ILE A 284 1.94 -6.16 0.36
N ILE A 285 1.90 -7.00 -0.68
CA ILE A 285 1.68 -8.44 -0.58
C ILE A 285 2.71 -9.09 0.36
N LEU A 286 4.01 -8.80 0.19
CA LEU A 286 5.03 -9.35 1.08
C LEU A 286 4.88 -8.85 2.52
N GLY A 287 4.60 -7.56 2.70
CA GLY A 287 4.40 -6.97 4.02
C GLY A 287 3.22 -7.60 4.74
N GLU A 288 2.14 -7.93 4.05
CA GLU A 288 0.97 -8.58 4.64
C GLU A 288 1.23 -10.06 4.93
N LEU A 289 1.83 -10.78 3.98
CA LEU A 289 1.99 -12.24 4.07
C LEU A 289 3.08 -12.69 5.03
N ILE A 290 4.13 -11.90 5.25
CA ILE A 290 5.23 -12.28 6.13
C ILE A 290 4.75 -12.57 7.57
N ILE A 291 3.74 -11.86 8.07
CA ILE A 291 3.22 -12.05 9.43
C ILE A 291 2.62 -13.46 9.59
N PHE A 292 2.10 -14.04 8.50
CA PHE A 292 1.45 -15.36 8.50
C PHE A 292 2.42 -16.52 8.37
N LEU A 293 3.64 -16.28 7.89
CA LEU A 293 4.66 -17.32 7.79
C LEU A 293 5.42 -17.40 9.11
N GLU A 294 5.58 -18.61 9.66
CA GLU A 294 6.58 -18.81 10.72
C GLU A 294 7.96 -18.35 10.17
N PRO A 295 8.81 -17.68 10.97
CA PRO A 295 9.90 -16.85 10.43
C PRO A 295 10.96 -17.59 9.60
N VAL A 296 10.96 -18.93 9.53
CA VAL A 296 12.12 -19.72 9.09
C VAL A 296 12.40 -19.56 7.59
N GLU A 297 11.45 -19.89 6.69
CA GLU A 297 11.71 -19.86 5.23
C GLU A 297 11.88 -18.44 4.68
N PHE A 298 11.09 -17.49 5.20
CA PHE A 298 11.19 -16.09 4.82
C PHE A 298 12.54 -15.49 5.23
N ASN A 299 12.98 -15.77 6.46
CA ASN A 299 14.27 -15.28 6.94
C ASN A 299 15.42 -15.83 6.08
N GLU A 300 15.43 -17.11 5.72
CA GLU A 300 16.53 -17.70 4.95
C GLU A 300 16.78 -16.99 3.60
N LYS A 301 15.74 -16.75 2.80
CA LYS A 301 15.90 -16.10 1.48
C LYS A 301 16.31 -14.62 1.57
N ILE A 302 15.76 -13.89 2.54
CA ILE A 302 16.09 -12.47 2.73
C ILE A 302 17.50 -12.26 3.27
N LEU A 303 17.93 -13.16 4.14
CA LEU A 303 19.28 -13.10 4.73
C LEU A 303 20.36 -13.42 3.72
N ALA A 304 20.11 -14.39 2.82
CA ALA A 304 21.09 -14.78 1.81
C ALA A 304 21.42 -13.66 0.80
N THR A 305 20.60 -12.61 0.71
CA THR A 305 20.60 -11.67 -0.41
C THR A 305 20.79 -10.20 -0.04
N ASN A 306 20.98 -9.87 1.25
CA ASN A 306 21.03 -8.47 1.71
C ASN A 306 19.80 -7.64 1.27
N LEU A 307 18.66 -8.31 1.10
CA LEU A 307 17.48 -7.74 0.48
C LEU A 307 16.94 -6.54 1.26
N LEU A 308 16.89 -6.63 2.60
CA LEU A 308 16.37 -5.53 3.42
C LEU A 308 17.21 -4.27 3.27
N VAL A 309 18.52 -4.41 3.10
CA VAL A 309 19.44 -3.29 2.87
C VAL A 309 19.15 -2.64 1.51
N SER A 310 19.01 -3.45 0.46
CA SER A 310 18.67 -2.96 -0.88
C SER A 310 17.29 -2.29 -0.90
N ILE A 311 16.29 -2.87 -0.25
CA ILE A 311 14.93 -2.31 -0.17
C ILE A 311 14.91 -1.00 0.61
N MET A 312 15.70 -0.86 1.68
CA MET A 312 15.79 0.39 2.46
C MET A 312 16.26 1.58 1.61
N THR A 313 17.01 1.36 0.52
CA THR A 313 17.41 2.42 -0.41
C THR A 313 16.25 3.03 -1.21
N LEU A 314 15.08 2.39 -1.18
CA LEU A 314 13.87 2.87 -1.85
C LEU A 314 13.04 3.85 -1.03
N ILE A 315 13.42 4.09 0.23
CA ILE A 315 12.76 5.09 1.06
C ILE A 315 13.13 6.47 0.50
N ASP A 316 12.13 7.13 -0.07
CA ASP A 316 12.24 8.46 -0.68
C ASP A 316 11.15 9.37 -0.10
N VAL A 317 11.57 10.46 0.52
CA VAL A 317 10.69 11.48 1.10
C VAL A 317 9.81 12.17 0.06
N ASN A 318 10.16 12.11 -1.23
CA ASN A 318 9.36 12.65 -2.33
C ASN A 318 8.32 11.65 -2.86
N ASN A 319 8.47 10.35 -2.57
CA ASN A 319 7.52 9.31 -2.95
C ASN A 319 6.99 8.59 -1.69
N ILE A 320 6.04 9.25 -1.04
CA ILE A 320 5.46 8.80 0.24
C ILE A 320 4.76 7.44 0.09
N GLU A 321 4.07 7.20 -1.03
CA GLU A 321 3.36 5.95 -1.28
C GLU A 321 4.32 4.77 -1.36
N LYS A 322 5.39 4.90 -2.16
CA LYS A 322 6.44 3.88 -2.24
C LYS A 322 7.11 3.66 -0.88
N SER A 323 7.45 4.74 -0.20
CA SER A 323 8.05 4.68 1.14
C SER A 323 7.14 3.98 2.14
N ALA A 324 5.81 4.21 2.08
CA ALA A 324 4.85 3.56 2.98
C ALA A 324 4.84 2.03 2.79
N CYS A 325 4.85 1.55 1.55
CA CYS A 325 4.86 0.12 1.24
C CYS A 325 6.19 -0.53 1.64
N VAL A 326 7.32 0.13 1.37
CA VAL A 326 8.65 -0.32 1.78
C VAL A 326 8.78 -0.39 3.31
N LEU A 327 8.31 0.63 4.02
CA LEU A 327 8.33 0.68 5.48
C LEU A 327 7.39 -0.36 6.10
N LEU A 328 6.26 -0.68 5.48
CA LEU A 328 5.39 -1.77 5.92
C LEU A 328 6.13 -3.10 5.89
N LEU A 329 6.79 -3.42 4.77
CA LEU A 329 7.60 -4.63 4.66
C LEU A 329 8.73 -4.65 5.69
N LEU A 330 9.49 -3.57 5.84
CA LEU A 330 10.58 -3.50 6.83
C LEU A 330 10.07 -3.63 8.28
N CYS A 331 8.94 -3.00 8.60
CA CYS A 331 8.33 -3.09 9.93
C CYS A 331 7.95 -4.54 10.26
N ASN A 332 7.32 -5.24 9.32
CA ASN A 332 6.90 -6.61 9.54
C ASN A 332 8.08 -7.59 9.47
N ALA A 333 9.08 -7.32 8.63
CA ALA A 333 10.32 -8.10 8.56
C ALA A 333 11.16 -8.00 9.83
N THR A 334 11.21 -6.84 10.49
CA THR A 334 11.95 -6.66 11.75
C THR A 334 11.17 -7.13 12.98
N TYR A 335 9.85 -7.30 12.87
CA TYR A 335 9.03 -7.75 13.97
C TYR A 335 9.33 -9.21 14.33
N LYS A 336 9.90 -9.43 15.53
CA LYS A 336 10.31 -10.75 16.04
C LYS A 336 11.32 -11.51 15.16
N SER A 337 12.08 -10.81 14.31
CA SER A 337 13.15 -11.41 13.52
C SER A 337 14.50 -10.80 13.91
N ASP A 338 15.20 -11.51 14.79
CA ASP A 338 16.56 -11.20 15.23
C ASP A 338 17.52 -11.07 14.03
N LEU A 339 17.36 -11.96 13.04
CA LEU A 339 18.20 -12.00 11.87
C LEU A 339 17.97 -10.79 10.95
N ALA A 340 16.71 -10.38 10.74
CA ALA A 340 16.39 -9.18 9.97
C ALA A 340 16.97 -7.92 10.64
N CYS A 341 16.82 -7.81 11.97
CA CYS A 341 17.40 -6.72 12.74
C CYS A 341 18.93 -6.70 12.62
N LEU A 342 19.58 -7.86 12.77
CA LEU A 342 21.04 -7.99 12.63
C LEU A 342 21.54 -7.61 11.23
N GLN A 343 20.81 -7.99 10.18
CA GLN A 343 21.16 -7.64 8.79
C GLN A 343 21.12 -6.12 8.57
N LEU A 344 20.09 -5.44 9.10
CA LEU A 344 20.00 -3.99 9.04
C LEU A 344 21.13 -3.31 9.84
N ILE A 345 21.41 -3.78 11.06
CA ILE A 345 22.51 -3.26 11.90
C ILE A 345 23.85 -3.34 11.17
N ASN A 346 24.12 -4.48 10.51
CA ASN A 346 25.37 -4.71 9.79
C ASN A 346 25.44 -4.03 8.41
N SER A 347 24.41 -3.27 8.01
CA SER A 347 24.35 -2.63 6.71
C SER A 347 25.27 -1.39 6.61
N HIS A 348 25.82 -1.15 5.42
CA HIS A 348 26.53 0.09 5.13
C HIS A 348 25.54 1.26 5.10
N GLY A 349 25.65 2.21 6.03
CA GLY A 349 24.84 3.43 6.04
C GLY A 349 24.18 3.80 7.36
N ASN A 350 24.26 2.93 8.37
CA ASN A 350 23.58 3.03 9.66
C ASN A 350 22.04 3.20 9.47
N PRO A 351 21.24 2.12 9.60
CA PRO A 351 19.82 2.16 9.30
C PRO A 351 19.05 3.18 10.16
N ILE A 352 19.47 3.38 11.42
CA ILE A 352 18.86 4.35 12.33
C ILE A 352 19.04 5.76 11.77
N LYS A 353 20.21 6.08 11.23
CA LYS A 353 20.46 7.38 10.59
C LYS A 353 19.52 7.60 9.39
N ILE A 354 19.44 6.64 8.48
CA ILE A 354 18.61 6.72 7.25
C ILE A 354 17.13 6.91 7.62
N LEU A 355 16.63 6.10 8.54
CA LEU A 355 15.25 6.17 9.03
C LEU A 355 14.96 7.51 9.72
N SER A 356 15.92 8.02 10.50
CA SER A 356 15.78 9.31 11.20
C SER A 356 15.80 10.50 10.25
N ASP A 357 16.64 10.48 9.22
CA ASP A 357 16.73 11.54 8.21
C ASP A 357 15.35 11.72 7.52
N CYS A 358 14.65 10.63 7.22
CA CYS A 358 13.32 10.66 6.59
C CYS A 358 12.25 11.34 7.46
N MET A 359 12.36 11.20 8.78
CA MET A 359 11.37 11.69 9.74
C MET A 359 11.46 13.19 10.03
N THR A 360 12.58 13.82 9.68
CA THR A 360 12.74 15.28 9.84
C THR A 360 12.03 16.09 8.75
N ASN A 361 11.47 15.42 7.74
CA ASN A 361 10.70 16.06 6.68
C ASN A 361 9.22 16.21 7.09
N ILE A 362 8.73 17.46 7.12
CA ILE A 362 7.35 17.82 7.49
C ILE A 362 6.32 17.17 6.56
N THR A 363 6.67 16.84 5.31
CA THR A 363 5.75 16.20 4.37
C THR A 363 5.59 14.70 4.61
N PHE A 364 6.41 14.10 5.48
CA PHE A 364 6.33 12.67 5.79
C PHE A 364 5.08 12.39 6.64
N ASN A 365 4.16 11.58 6.12
CA ASN A 365 2.85 11.38 6.76
C ASN A 365 2.93 10.55 8.06
N GLU A 366 1.91 10.67 8.91
CA GLU A 366 1.83 10.00 10.21
C GLU A 366 1.97 8.47 10.11
N LYS A 367 1.42 7.85 9.05
CA LYS A 367 1.48 6.39 8.85
C LYS A 367 2.92 5.92 8.63
N CYS A 368 3.67 6.59 7.76
CA CYS A 368 5.07 6.30 7.52
C CYS A 368 5.91 6.58 8.78
N SER A 369 5.60 7.65 9.50
CA SER A 369 6.26 7.97 10.77
C SER A 369 6.13 6.87 11.81
N LYS A 370 4.93 6.33 11.96
CA LYS A 370 4.68 5.21 12.87
C LYS A 370 5.46 3.96 12.46
N SER A 371 5.52 3.66 11.16
CA SER A 371 6.30 2.51 10.68
C SER A 371 7.81 2.69 10.92
N VAL A 372 8.35 3.89 10.69
CA VAL A 372 9.75 4.19 11.00
C VAL A 372 10.07 3.97 12.48
N LEU A 373 9.26 4.53 13.39
CA LEU A 373 9.48 4.37 14.83
C LEU A 373 9.39 2.90 15.26
N LYS A 374 8.46 2.14 14.69
CA LYS A 374 8.36 0.69 14.95
C LYS A 374 9.60 -0.07 14.49
N ILE A 375 10.13 0.24 13.31
CA ILE A 375 11.37 -0.40 12.82
C ILE A 375 12.53 -0.07 13.76
N ILE A 376 12.70 1.19 14.13
CA ILE A 376 13.73 1.62 15.09
C ILE A 376 13.55 0.89 16.42
N ASN A 377 12.33 0.85 16.96
CA ASN A 377 12.03 0.19 18.22
C ASN A 377 12.31 -1.32 18.16
N ASN A 378 11.98 -1.99 17.05
CA ASN A 378 12.30 -3.41 16.84
C ASN A 378 13.82 -3.64 16.85
N ILE A 379 14.59 -2.80 16.16
CA ILE A 379 16.06 -2.86 16.12
C ILE A 379 16.64 -2.63 17.52
N ILE A 380 16.20 -1.58 18.22
CA ILE A 380 16.68 -1.27 19.57
C ILE A 380 16.34 -2.42 20.52
N THR A 381 15.10 -2.89 20.52
CA THR A 381 14.64 -4.02 21.34
C THR A 381 15.49 -5.27 21.10
N TYR A 382 15.81 -5.60 19.85
CA TYR A 382 16.72 -6.70 19.53
C TYR A 382 18.12 -6.49 20.15
N CYS A 383 18.68 -5.27 20.03
CA CYS A 383 19.94 -4.93 20.67
C CYS A 383 19.87 -5.06 22.20
N LEU A 384 18.75 -4.72 22.85
CA LEU A 384 18.60 -4.87 24.29
C LEU A 384 18.73 -6.32 24.75
N TYR A 385 18.11 -7.25 24.00
CA TYR A 385 18.16 -8.68 24.28
C TYR A 385 19.52 -9.30 23.97
N ASN A 386 20.29 -8.72 23.05
CA ASN A 386 21.59 -9.22 22.63
C ASN A 386 22.74 -8.36 23.18
N ARG A 387 23.35 -8.81 24.29
CA ARG A 387 24.38 -8.05 25.03
C ARG A 387 25.56 -7.62 24.17
N ASP A 388 25.93 -8.40 23.16
CA ASP A 388 27.05 -8.08 22.26
C ASP A 388 26.76 -6.84 21.38
N LEU A 389 25.49 -6.42 21.29
CA LEU A 389 25.03 -5.28 20.52
C LEU A 389 24.71 -4.06 21.39
N HIS A 390 24.96 -4.08 22.71
CA HIS A 390 24.75 -2.91 23.57
C HIS A 390 25.57 -1.69 23.11
N GLY A 391 26.76 -1.91 22.54
CA GLY A 391 27.56 -0.84 21.94
C GLY A 391 26.86 -0.11 20.77
N PHE A 392 25.94 -0.77 20.06
CA PHE A 392 25.16 -0.16 18.99
C PHE A 392 24.14 0.85 19.54
N ILE A 393 23.59 0.63 20.73
CA ILE A 393 22.67 1.58 21.39
C ILE A 393 23.40 2.90 21.66
N GLU A 394 24.63 2.81 22.15
CA GLU A 394 25.49 3.98 22.41
C GLU A 394 25.84 4.71 21.11
N GLU A 395 26.09 3.97 20.01
CA GLU A 395 26.26 4.58 18.70
C GLU A 395 25.00 5.33 18.26
N CYS A 396 23.81 4.74 18.41
CA CYS A 396 22.53 5.31 18.01
C CYS A 396 22.28 6.67 18.68
N ILE A 397 22.49 6.75 19.99
CA ILE A 397 22.36 7.98 20.78
C ILE A 397 23.32 9.09 20.31
N GLY A 398 24.49 8.69 19.78
CA GLY A 398 25.45 9.62 19.17
C GLY A 398 24.99 10.23 17.85
N ILE A 399 24.03 9.61 17.14
CA ILE A 399 23.60 10.03 15.79
C ILE A 399 22.84 11.36 15.87
N ILE A 400 23.36 12.38 15.18
CA ILE A 400 22.76 13.72 15.15
C ILE A 400 21.34 13.67 14.58
N SER A 401 21.10 12.98 13.46
CA SER A 401 19.78 12.92 12.86
C SER A 401 18.75 12.19 13.71
N PHE A 402 19.16 11.18 14.47
CA PHE A 402 18.29 10.48 15.41
C PHE A 402 17.82 11.40 16.54
N LYS A 403 18.73 12.18 17.12
CA LYS A 403 18.38 13.22 18.11
C LYS A 403 17.47 14.29 17.51
N SER A 404 17.79 14.79 16.31
CA SER A 404 16.96 15.76 15.60
C SER A 404 15.55 15.24 15.33
N MET A 405 15.41 13.96 14.96
CA MET A 405 14.12 13.31 14.79
C MET A 405 13.34 13.29 16.11
N ILE A 406 13.97 12.86 17.21
CA ILE A 406 13.33 12.82 18.52
C ILE A 406 12.84 14.20 18.94
N SER A 407 13.69 15.22 18.89
CA SER A 407 13.31 16.60 19.22
C SER A 407 12.21 17.14 18.30
N PHE A 408 12.24 16.78 17.01
CA PHE A 408 11.19 17.17 16.06
C PHE A 408 9.84 16.58 16.44
N ILE A 409 9.77 15.29 16.80
CA ILE A 409 8.53 14.61 17.21
C ILE A 409 8.04 15.11 18.57
N LEU A 410 8.93 15.31 19.54
CA LEU A 410 8.58 15.88 20.85
C LEU A 410 7.94 17.27 20.66
N LYS A 411 8.46 18.10 19.76
CA LYS A 411 7.95 19.45 19.53
C LYS A 411 6.69 19.51 18.65
N ASN A 412 6.61 18.70 17.58
CA ASN A 412 5.61 18.86 16.53
C ASN A 412 4.72 17.61 16.30
N GLY A 413 5.06 16.48 16.91
CA GLY A 413 4.35 15.22 16.72
C GLY A 413 2.99 15.19 17.39
N CYS A 414 2.09 14.36 16.86
CA CYS A 414 0.83 14.04 17.53
C CYS A 414 1.09 13.23 18.82
N SER A 415 0.10 13.19 19.72
CA SER A 415 0.22 12.51 21.02
C SER A 415 0.69 11.05 20.89
N LYS A 416 0.16 10.32 19.91
CA LYS A 416 0.53 8.91 19.65
C LYS A 416 2.00 8.73 19.25
N LEU A 417 2.56 9.65 18.48
CA LEU A 417 3.99 9.60 18.11
C LEU A 417 4.87 9.97 19.31
N LYS A 418 4.43 10.92 20.14
CA LYS A 418 5.11 11.26 21.39
C LYS A 418 5.15 10.05 22.34
N GLU A 419 4.04 9.34 22.51
CA GLU A 419 3.98 8.12 23.33
C GLU A 419 5.04 7.09 22.92
N GLU A 420 5.15 6.80 21.62
CA GLU A 420 6.15 5.85 21.06
C GLU A 420 7.59 6.34 21.29
N ILE A 421 7.84 7.66 21.19
CA ILE A 421 9.15 8.26 21.47
C ILE A 421 9.51 8.17 22.95
N PHE A 422 8.57 8.41 23.86
CA PHE A 422 8.83 8.27 25.30
C PHE A 422 9.18 6.82 25.67
N LEU A 423 8.49 5.86 25.07
CA LEU A 423 8.82 4.45 25.25
C LEU A 423 10.23 4.14 24.72
N LEU A 424 10.56 4.58 23.50
CA LEU A 424 11.88 4.41 22.90
C LEU A 424 12.99 5.04 23.76
N ILE A 425 12.81 6.27 24.23
CA ILE A 425 13.80 6.94 25.09
C ILE A 425 13.99 6.17 26.39
N SER A 426 12.91 5.72 27.03
CA SER A 426 13.00 4.96 28.28
C SER A 426 13.85 3.68 28.13
N GLN A 427 13.73 3.02 26.97
CA GLN A 427 14.55 1.86 26.62
C GLN A 427 16.02 2.22 26.41
N LEU A 428 16.30 3.28 25.66
CA LEU A 428 17.66 3.76 25.41
C LEU A 428 18.36 4.08 26.73
N LEU A 429 17.72 4.86 27.59
CA LEU A 429 18.29 5.28 28.88
C LEU A 429 18.57 4.12 29.83
N PHE A 430 17.80 3.04 29.75
CA PHE A 430 18.04 1.88 30.61
C PHE A 430 19.40 1.22 30.36
N TYR A 431 19.90 1.27 29.11
CA TYR A 431 21.13 0.57 28.70
C TYR A 431 22.31 1.51 28.42
N SER A 432 22.10 2.82 28.48
CA SER A 432 23.17 3.81 28.34
C SER A 432 24.00 3.98 29.62
N THR A 433 25.28 4.29 29.43
CA THR A 433 26.11 4.84 30.51
C THR A 433 25.57 6.17 31.03
N SER A 434 25.85 6.49 32.30
CA SER A 434 25.41 7.74 32.93
C SER A 434 25.81 8.99 32.14
N GLU A 435 27.05 9.02 31.61
CA GLU A 435 27.57 10.15 30.83
C GLU A 435 26.79 10.35 29.53
N ASN A 436 26.58 9.28 28.76
CA ASN A 436 25.86 9.35 27.49
C ASN A 436 24.37 9.64 27.69
N MET A 437 23.75 9.11 28.75
CA MET A 437 22.37 9.44 29.11
C MET A 437 22.20 10.93 29.37
N LEU A 438 23.05 11.53 30.23
CA LEU A 438 22.96 12.98 30.51
C LEU A 438 23.16 13.81 29.25
N LYS A 439 24.15 13.47 28.44
CA LYS A 439 24.40 14.15 27.17
C LYS A 439 23.23 14.01 26.20
N PHE A 440 22.64 12.83 26.09
CA PHE A 440 21.52 12.59 25.18
C PHE A 440 20.27 13.37 25.59
N VAL A 441 19.86 13.25 26.85
CA VAL A 441 18.64 13.86 27.39
C VAL A 441 18.71 15.38 27.30
N SER A 442 19.89 15.96 27.55
CA SER A 442 20.12 17.39 27.41
C SER A 442 20.01 17.90 25.98
N GLU A 443 20.52 17.15 25.01
CA GLU A 443 20.47 17.53 23.60
C GLU A 443 19.05 17.43 23.01
N ILE A 444 18.18 16.55 23.54
CA ILE A 444 16.82 16.38 23.01
C ILE A 444 15.75 17.25 23.70
N MET A 445 16.07 17.89 24.83
CA MET A 445 15.15 18.74 25.62
C MET A 445 13.84 18.03 26.02
N ILE A 446 13.92 16.80 26.53
CA ILE A 446 12.72 16.02 26.87
C ILE A 446 11.92 16.58 28.06
N TYR A 447 12.54 17.42 28.89
CA TYR A 447 12.00 17.81 30.19
C TYR A 447 10.66 18.53 30.09
N ASP A 448 10.50 19.40 29.09
CA ASP A 448 9.26 20.16 28.84
C ASP A 448 8.04 19.27 28.56
N GLU A 449 8.28 18.03 28.15
CA GLU A 449 7.25 17.07 27.75
C GLU A 449 6.96 16.02 28.85
N LEU A 450 7.71 16.01 29.96
CA LEU A 450 7.54 15.01 31.03
C LEU A 450 6.16 15.13 31.70
N ILE A 451 5.81 16.34 32.14
CA ILE A 451 4.53 16.62 32.82
C ILE A 451 3.34 16.33 31.89
N PRO A 452 3.25 16.92 30.67
CA PRO A 452 2.15 16.64 29.76
C PRO A 452 1.98 15.16 29.46
N MET A 453 3.08 14.40 29.36
CA MET A 453 3.03 12.97 29.08
C MET A 453 2.55 12.14 30.28
N ILE A 454 2.92 12.50 31.52
CA ILE A 454 2.40 11.84 32.73
C ILE A 454 0.88 12.08 32.87
N GLU A 455 0.41 13.28 32.54
CA GLU A 455 -1.00 13.64 32.59
C GLU A 455 -1.88 12.87 31.60
N MET A 456 -1.29 12.27 30.56
CA MET A 456 -2.01 11.38 29.64
C MET A 456 -2.51 10.09 30.32
N GLY A 457 -2.00 9.75 31.51
CA GLY A 457 -2.55 8.68 32.34
C GLY A 457 -2.14 7.28 31.88
N ASP A 458 -3.09 6.36 31.73
CA ASP A 458 -2.84 4.94 31.44
C ASP A 458 -2.45 4.70 29.96
N CYS A 459 -1.30 5.22 29.55
CA CYS A 459 -0.72 5.01 28.23
C CYS A 459 0.78 4.67 28.31
N ASP A 460 1.32 4.08 27.24
CA ASP A 460 2.74 3.70 27.15
C ASP A 460 3.68 4.91 27.25
N GLY A 461 3.22 6.09 26.81
CA GLY A 461 3.95 7.33 26.94
C GLY A 461 4.16 7.76 28.39
N ALA A 462 3.10 7.75 29.21
CA ALA A 462 3.20 8.08 30.63
C ALA A 462 4.12 7.10 31.37
N LYS A 463 4.04 5.81 31.04
CA LYS A 463 4.98 4.79 31.52
C LYS A 463 6.43 5.15 31.15
N GLY A 464 6.68 5.52 29.90
CA GLY A 464 7.98 6.00 29.45
C GLY A 464 8.47 7.21 30.25
N ALA A 465 7.62 8.22 30.46
CA ALA A 465 7.93 9.43 31.21
C ALA A 465 8.28 9.15 32.68
N LEU A 466 7.54 8.27 33.35
CA LEU A 466 7.82 7.85 34.73
C LEU A 466 9.17 7.10 34.82
N ILE A 467 9.44 6.18 33.89
CA ILE A 467 10.71 5.43 33.85
C ILE A 467 11.89 6.38 33.64
N ILE A 468 11.77 7.33 32.70
CA ILE A 468 12.79 8.34 32.43
C ILE A 468 13.04 9.19 33.67
N SER A 469 11.98 9.70 34.30
CA SER A 469 12.07 10.52 35.52
C SER A 469 12.79 9.76 36.65
N LYS A 470 12.39 8.52 36.91
CA LYS A 470 13.03 7.66 37.91
C LYS A 470 14.51 7.44 37.59
N LYS A 471 14.85 7.20 36.33
CA LYS A 471 16.24 6.95 35.92
C LYS A 471 17.13 8.19 36.11
N LEU A 472 16.63 9.37 35.77
CA LEU A 472 17.34 10.63 35.99
C LEU A 472 17.53 10.92 37.49
N ILE A 473 16.51 10.66 38.31
CA ILE A 473 16.61 10.73 39.79
C ILE A 473 17.71 9.79 40.33
N GLU A 474 17.73 8.54 39.87
CA GLU A 474 18.77 7.57 40.27
C GLU A 474 20.18 8.07 39.89
N LEU A 475 20.34 8.70 38.72
CA LEU A 475 21.63 9.27 38.32
C LEU A 475 22.07 10.39 39.25
N ILE A 476 21.15 11.28 39.61
CA ILE A 476 21.41 12.40 40.52
C ILE A 476 21.87 11.89 41.88
N ASP A 477 21.14 10.94 42.47
CA ASP A 477 21.45 10.44 43.81
C ASP A 477 22.75 9.61 43.85
N ASN A 478 23.09 8.92 42.74
CA ASN A 478 24.30 8.11 42.65
C ASN A 478 25.56 8.91 42.25
N SER A 479 25.44 10.16 41.81
CA SER A 479 26.59 10.96 41.38
C SER A 479 26.46 12.45 41.76
N PRO A 480 26.40 12.76 43.07
CA PRO A 480 26.20 14.14 43.56
C PRO A 480 27.38 15.07 43.26
N GLU A 481 28.61 14.56 43.09
CA GLU A 481 29.80 15.38 42.84
C GLU A 481 29.92 15.85 41.38
N SER A 482 29.37 15.09 40.42
CA SER A 482 29.27 15.51 39.01
C SER A 482 28.13 16.51 38.75
N PHE A 483 27.23 16.69 39.72
CA PHE A 483 26.04 17.53 39.60
C PHE A 483 26.36 18.98 39.20
N HIS A 484 27.39 19.58 39.80
CA HIS A 484 27.78 20.96 39.53
C HIS A 484 28.43 21.17 38.14
N GLN A 485 28.63 20.11 37.36
CA GLN A 485 29.27 20.16 36.04
C GLN A 485 28.26 19.99 34.89
N TYR A 486 27.01 19.61 35.17
CA TYR A 486 25.99 19.39 34.14
C TYR A 486 24.81 20.36 34.29
N GLU A 487 24.95 21.53 33.64
CA GLU A 487 23.87 22.52 33.44
C GLU A 487 22.51 21.90 33.05
N PRO A 488 22.43 20.86 32.21
CA PRO A 488 21.15 20.26 31.82
C PRO A 488 20.40 19.49 32.91
N LEU A 489 21.03 19.20 34.05
CA LEU A 489 20.31 18.64 35.19
C LEU A 489 19.53 19.72 35.94
N ALA A 490 19.91 21.00 35.83
CA ALA A 490 19.18 22.10 36.46
C ALA A 490 17.76 22.22 35.88
N ASP A 491 17.63 22.18 34.55
CA ASP A 491 16.32 22.23 33.88
C ASP A 491 15.41 21.06 34.30
N PHE A 492 15.97 19.84 34.40
CA PHE A 492 15.23 18.70 34.92
C PHE A 492 14.79 18.92 36.38
N PHE A 493 15.66 19.49 37.22
CA PHE A 493 15.36 19.78 38.62
C PHE A 493 14.20 20.77 38.77
N ASP A 494 14.20 21.83 37.98
CA ASP A 494 13.14 22.84 37.98
C ASP A 494 11.78 22.21 37.60
N VAL A 495 11.78 21.28 36.63
CA VAL A 495 10.56 20.56 36.23
C VAL A 495 10.14 19.52 37.28
N ILE A 496 11.04 18.65 37.73
CA ILE A 496 10.69 17.51 38.61
C ILE A 496 10.31 17.98 40.03
N LEU A 497 10.87 19.09 40.50
CA LEU A 497 10.53 19.72 41.78
C LEU A 497 9.45 20.81 41.63
N SER A 498 8.76 20.89 40.50
CA SER A 498 7.64 21.83 40.36
C SER A 498 6.41 21.34 41.14
N GLU A 499 5.57 22.28 41.59
CA GLU A 499 4.24 21.96 42.15
C GLU A 499 3.37 21.24 41.11
N GLU A 500 3.50 21.63 39.83
CA GLU A 500 2.79 21.02 38.70
C GLU A 500 3.11 19.52 38.58
N MET A 501 4.38 19.12 38.66
CA MET A 501 4.77 17.71 38.65
C MET A 501 4.13 16.92 39.81
N CYS A 502 4.09 17.50 41.02
CA CYS A 502 3.42 16.86 42.16
C CYS A 502 1.92 16.65 41.89
N ASP A 503 1.24 17.64 41.31
CA ASP A 503 -0.18 17.56 40.98
C ASP A 503 -0.44 16.53 39.88
N SER A 504 0.38 16.47 38.84
CA SER A 504 0.26 15.48 37.77
C SER A 504 0.52 14.05 38.28
N LEU A 505 1.49 13.83 39.18
CA LEU A 505 1.72 12.53 39.81
C LEU A 505 0.57 12.11 40.73
N ASN A 506 0.01 13.02 41.53
CA ASN A 506 -1.17 12.73 42.37
C ASN A 506 -2.40 12.42 41.50
N THR A 507 -2.55 13.13 40.39
CA THR A 507 -3.60 12.85 39.39
C THR A 507 -3.40 11.47 38.79
N PHE A 508 -2.19 11.12 38.35
CA PHE A 508 -1.87 9.78 37.85
C PHE A 508 -2.23 8.70 38.88
N LEU A 509 -1.76 8.83 40.13
CA LEU A 509 -2.01 7.86 41.21
C LEU A 509 -3.49 7.70 41.57
N SER A 510 -4.31 8.72 41.37
CA SER A 510 -5.76 8.66 41.65
C SER A 510 -6.59 8.03 40.53
N HIS A 511 -6.07 8.02 39.29
CA HIS A 511 -6.80 7.55 38.11
C HIS A 511 -6.34 6.15 37.62
N THR A 512 -5.12 5.72 37.93
CA THR A 512 -4.54 4.47 37.42
C THR A 512 -4.67 3.34 38.44
N ILE A 513 -5.77 2.59 38.43
CA ILE A 513 -6.05 1.56 39.47
C ILE A 513 -5.39 0.19 39.13
N THR A 514 -4.97 -0.02 37.89
CA THR A 514 -4.67 -1.35 37.32
C THR A 514 -3.19 -1.69 37.16
N GLN A 515 -2.27 -0.75 37.34
CA GLN A 515 -0.82 -0.96 37.11
C GLN A 515 0.01 -0.75 38.39
N GLU A 516 0.06 -1.77 39.25
CA GLU A 516 0.73 -1.69 40.57
C GLU A 516 2.20 -1.24 40.48
N GLU A 517 2.96 -1.75 39.50
CA GLU A 517 4.37 -1.36 39.28
C GLU A 517 4.53 0.11 38.86
N LEU A 518 3.61 0.66 38.06
CA LEU A 518 3.66 2.06 37.66
C LEU A 518 3.25 2.99 38.80
N ASN A 519 2.25 2.59 39.58
CA ASN A 519 1.87 3.33 40.78
C ASN A 519 3.01 3.36 41.79
N GLU A 520 3.72 2.24 41.96
CA GLU A 520 4.92 2.21 42.79
C GLU A 520 6.00 3.15 42.24
N CYS A 521 6.21 3.19 40.92
CA CYS A 521 7.14 4.11 40.28
C CYS A 521 6.78 5.58 40.54
N ALA A 522 5.53 5.97 40.30
CA ALA A 522 5.03 7.33 40.54
C ALA A 522 5.12 7.72 42.02
N GLN A 523 4.76 6.81 42.94
CA GLN A 523 4.86 7.05 44.37
C GLN A 523 6.31 7.23 44.83
N ASN A 524 7.25 6.46 44.27
CA ASN A 524 8.66 6.60 44.58
C ASN A 524 9.22 7.96 44.13
N ILE A 525 8.82 8.44 42.96
CA ILE A 525 9.18 9.77 42.46
C ILE A 525 8.60 10.85 43.40
N LEU A 526 7.31 10.77 43.74
CA LEU A 526 6.66 11.74 44.63
C LEU A 526 7.31 11.79 46.02
N ASN A 527 7.64 10.62 46.59
CA ASN A 527 8.34 10.53 47.87
C ASN A 527 9.74 11.18 47.80
N TRP A 528 10.44 11.01 46.68
CA TRP A 528 11.73 11.64 46.46
C TRP A 528 11.62 13.17 46.40
N ILE A 529 10.63 13.70 45.67
CA ILE A 529 10.36 15.14 45.57
C ILE A 529 10.12 15.74 46.96
N HIS A 530 9.19 15.17 47.74
CA HIS A 530 8.89 15.63 49.10
C HIS A 530 10.11 15.63 50.01
N LYS A 531 10.98 14.61 49.90
CA LYS A 531 12.23 14.54 50.67
C LYS A 531 13.22 15.64 50.29
N LYS A 532 13.32 16.01 49.01
CA LYS A 532 14.22 17.08 48.56
C LYS A 532 13.71 18.45 48.98
N MET A 533 12.44 18.76 48.73
CA MET A 533 11.82 20.03 49.15
C MET A 533 11.84 20.23 50.67
N GLY A 534 11.62 19.16 51.45
CA GLY A 534 11.65 19.22 52.91
C GLY A 534 13.03 19.48 53.53
N ASN A 535 14.12 19.28 52.78
CA ASN A 535 15.49 19.49 53.26
C ASN A 535 16.04 20.90 52.96
N GLU A 536 15.40 21.70 52.10
CA GLU A 536 15.84 23.08 51.82
C GLU A 536 15.35 24.11 52.85
N GLY A 537 14.58 23.67 53.84
CA GLY A 537 14.07 24.49 54.96
C GLY A 537 14.85 24.37 56.28
N ASN A 538 15.99 23.67 56.33
CA ASN A 538 16.80 23.47 57.53
C ASN A 538 18.25 23.94 57.39
#